data_AF-A0A969RLU1-F1
#
_entry.id   AF-A0A969RLU1-F1
#
_cell.length_a   1.000
_cell.length_b   1.000
_cell.length_c   1.000
_cell.angle_alpha   90.00
_cell.angle_beta   90.00
_cell.angle_gamma   90.00
#
_symmetry.space_group_name_H-M   'P 1'
#
loop_
_entity.id
_entity.type
_entity.pdbx_description
1 polymer ?
#
loop_
_entity_poly.entity_id
_entity_poly.type
_entity_poly.pdbx_seq_one_letter_code
_entity_poly.pdbx_strand_id
1 'polypeptide(L)'
;MQLRERTGQLTGVAETLMIALYARAVETQRPETILSDRKAVEIAEGLDYDFSKYEKGSASQLGCVIRARACDRLVLNQSCVGESPDCTAQRLA
;
A
#
# COMPACT_ATOMS: atom_id res chain seq x y z
N MET A 1 1.66 19.65 16.32
CA MET A 1 2.67 18.58 16.40
C MET A 1 1.93 17.26 16.28
N GLN A 2 1.89 16.64 15.10
CA GLN A 2 1.31 15.30 14.96
C GLN A 2 2.24 14.31 15.68
N LEU A 3 1.74 13.58 16.67
CA LEU A 3 2.50 12.49 17.26
C LEU A 3 2.62 11.37 16.22
N ARG A 4 3.86 10.94 15.93
CA ARG A 4 4.11 9.72 15.17
C ARG A 4 3.99 8.51 16.09
N GLU A 5 3.35 7.46 15.61
CA GLU A 5 3.26 6.19 16.29
C GLU A 5 4.63 5.50 16.24
N ARG A 6 5.16 5.14 17.41
CA ARG A 6 6.43 4.41 17.49
C ARG A 6 6.27 3.04 16.87
N THR A 7 6.95 2.79 15.76
CA THR A 7 7.13 1.41 15.33
C THR A 7 8.21 0.80 16.21
N GLY A 8 7.83 -0.17 17.04
CA GLY A 8 8.82 -1.03 17.68
C GLY A 8 9.62 -1.79 16.62
N GLN A 9 10.47 -2.73 17.05
CA GLN A 9 11.23 -3.55 16.11
C GLN A 9 10.28 -4.49 15.33
N LEU A 10 9.82 -4.04 14.16
CA LEU A 10 9.01 -4.85 13.25
C LEU A 10 9.87 -5.97 12.70
N THR A 11 9.33 -7.19 12.70
CA THR A 11 10.01 -8.37 12.16
C THR A 11 9.05 -9.21 11.33
N GLY A 12 9.59 -10.07 10.46
CA GLY A 12 8.82 -11.02 9.67
C GLY A 12 7.80 -10.38 8.73
N VAL A 13 6.54 -10.81 8.83
CA VAL A 13 5.45 -10.34 7.96
C VAL A 13 5.20 -8.84 8.12
N ALA A 14 5.16 -8.34 9.35
CA ALA A 14 4.89 -6.93 9.62
C ALA A 14 5.95 -6.00 9.00
N GLU A 15 7.23 -6.38 9.05
CA GLU A 15 8.30 -5.64 8.39
C GLU A 15 8.16 -5.69 6.86
N THR A 16 7.78 -6.84 6.31
CA THR A 16 7.60 -7.01 4.86
C THR A 16 6.45 -6.15 4.32
N LEU A 17 5.38 -5.96 5.10
CA LEU A 17 4.25 -5.09 4.73
C LEU A 17 4.66 -3.63 4.50
N MET A 18 5.73 -3.16 5.16
CA MET A 18 6.22 -1.79 5.00
C MET A 18 6.72 -1.50 3.58
N ILE A 19 7.21 -2.52 2.86
CA ILE A 19 7.60 -2.40 1.45
C ILE A 19 6.41 -1.99 0.59
N ALA A 20 5.27 -2.66 0.78
CA ALA A 20 4.05 -2.39 0.01
C ALA A 20 3.43 -1.05 0.39
N LEU A 21 3.42 -0.71 1.69
CA LEU A 21 2.97 0.61 2.16
C LEU A 21 3.79 1.73 1.55
N TYR A 22 5.13 1.63 1.64
CA TYR A 22 6.06 2.60 1.08
C TYR A 22 5.88 2.78 -0.42
N ALA A 23 5.79 1.68 -1.16
CA ALA A 23 5.64 1.74 -2.61
C ALA A 23 4.39 2.52 -3.05
N ARG A 24 3.25 2.33 -2.38
CA ARG A 24 2.00 3.06 -2.65
C ARG A 24 2.10 4.52 -2.23
N ALA A 25 2.73 4.82 -1.09
CA ALA A 25 2.90 6.18 -0.61
C ALA A 25 3.80 7.02 -1.54
N VAL A 26 4.92 6.45 -2.00
CA VAL A 26 5.82 7.12 -2.97
C VAL A 26 5.15 7.29 -4.32
N GLU A 27 4.45 6.27 -4.82
CA GLU A 27 3.74 6.35 -6.09
C GLU A 27 2.71 7.47 -6.09
N THR A 28 1.93 7.60 -5.01
CA THR A 28 0.87 8.60 -4.86
C THR A 28 1.38 10.04 -4.97
N GLN A 29 2.64 10.29 -4.62
CA GLN A 29 3.27 11.61 -4.65
C GLN A 29 3.92 11.94 -6.00
N ARG A 30 3.97 11.00 -6.96
CA ARG A 30 4.52 11.26 -8.29
C ARG A 30 3.55 12.12 -9.12
N PRO A 31 4.04 12.92 -10.08
CA PRO A 31 3.17 13.70 -10.98
C PRO A 31 2.29 12.80 -11.87
N GLU A 32 2.83 11.68 -12.33
CA GLU A 32 2.15 10.70 -13.19
C GLU A 32 1.99 9.37 -12.46
N THR A 33 0.97 9.27 -11.62
CA THR A 33 0.76 8.08 -10.76
C THR A 33 0.03 6.96 -11.48
N ILE A 34 0.52 5.73 -11.36
CA ILE A 34 -0.20 4.50 -11.77
C ILE A 34 -1.35 4.19 -10.80
N LEU A 35 -1.16 4.49 -9.51
CA LEU A 35 -2.12 4.29 -8.42
C LEU A 35 -2.01 5.44 -7.42
N SER A 36 -3.15 5.95 -6.95
CA SER A 36 -3.23 6.97 -5.91
C SER A 36 -3.87 6.38 -4.65
N ASP A 37 -3.09 6.28 -3.59
CA ASP A 37 -3.50 5.79 -2.26
C ASP A 37 -3.11 6.83 -1.20
N ARG A 38 -3.98 7.81 -1.01
CA ARG A 38 -3.79 8.87 0.01
C ARG A 38 -3.69 8.30 1.43
N LYS A 39 -4.31 7.15 1.69
CA LYS A 39 -4.27 6.51 3.01
C LYS A 39 -2.90 5.90 3.27
N ALA A 40 -2.23 5.36 2.26
CA ALA A 40 -0.84 4.92 2.39
C ALA A 40 0.10 6.07 2.77
N VAL A 41 -0.10 7.26 2.18
CA VAL A 41 0.68 8.47 2.55
C VAL A 41 0.43 8.84 4.01
N GLU A 42 -0.84 8.98 4.40
CA GLU A 42 -1.22 9.33 5.78
C GLU A 42 -0.63 8.35 6.81
N ILE A 43 -0.73 7.03 6.53
CA ILE A 43 -0.17 6.00 7.42
C ILE A 43 1.37 6.12 7.46
N ALA A 44 2.04 6.22 6.31
CA ALA A 44 3.49 6.28 6.27
C ALA A 44 4.04 7.54 6.99
N GLU A 45 3.37 8.68 6.87
CA GLU A 45 3.74 9.92 7.57
C GLU A 45 3.53 9.84 9.09
N GLY A 46 2.54 9.05 9.52
CA GLY A 46 2.21 8.80 10.92
C GLY A 46 3.11 7.79 11.62
N LEU A 47 3.90 6.99 10.89
CA LEU A 47 4.78 5.97 11.48
C LEU A 47 6.19 6.52 11.73
N ASP A 48 6.75 6.19 12.90
CA ASP A 48 8.17 6.36 13.18
C ASP A 48 8.94 5.13 12.67
N TYR A 49 9.08 5.03 11.34
CA TYR A 49 9.76 3.91 10.65
C TYR A 49 10.77 4.43 9.62
N ASP A 50 11.95 3.81 9.55
CA ASP A 50 12.96 4.15 8.56
C ASP A 50 12.67 3.51 7.19
N PHE A 51 12.03 4.29 6.32
CA PHE A 51 11.75 3.89 4.93
C PHE A 51 12.93 4.08 3.97
N SER A 52 14.02 4.75 4.38
CA SER A 52 15.17 5.04 3.50
C SER A 52 15.82 3.77 2.94
N LYS A 53 15.73 2.66 3.70
CA LYS A 53 16.20 1.34 3.27
C LYS A 53 15.54 0.79 2.00
N TYR A 54 14.40 1.34 1.58
CA TYR A 54 13.68 0.90 0.37
C TYR A 54 13.92 1.78 -0.85
N GLU A 55 14.61 2.92 -0.72
CA GLU A 55 14.79 3.89 -1.82
C GLU A 55 15.50 3.28 -3.04
N LYS A 56 16.40 2.31 -2.83
CA LYS A 56 17.15 1.65 -3.91
C LYS A 56 16.35 0.58 -4.65
N GLY A 57 15.16 0.22 -4.16
CA GLY A 57 14.34 -0.89 -4.66
C GLY A 57 13.35 -0.49 -5.76
N SER A 58 13.79 0.16 -6.84
CA SER A 58 12.89 0.69 -7.88
C SER A 58 12.01 -0.39 -8.56
N ALA A 59 12.58 -1.56 -8.86
CA ALA A 59 11.83 -2.68 -9.43
C ALA A 59 10.75 -3.20 -8.46
N SER A 60 11.08 -3.32 -7.17
CA SER A 60 10.15 -3.72 -6.11
C SER A 60 9.04 -2.69 -5.93
N GLN A 61 9.36 -1.39 -6.00
CA GLN A 61 8.38 -0.31 -5.92
C GLN A 61 7.35 -0.42 -7.05
N LEU A 62 7.82 -0.48 -8.30
CA LEU A 62 6.95 -0.59 -9.46
C LEU A 62 6.12 -1.88 -9.43
N GLY A 63 6.75 -3.01 -9.09
CA GLY A 63 6.06 -4.30 -8.97
C GLY A 63 4.97 -4.32 -7.90
N CYS A 64 5.16 -3.63 -6.77
CA CYS A 64 4.11 -3.50 -5.75
C CYS A 64 2.93 -2.66 -6.25
N VAL A 65 3.21 -1.55 -6.93
CA VAL A 65 2.19 -0.65 -7.48
C VAL A 65 1.35 -1.32 -8.56
N ILE A 66 2.00 -2.02 -9.50
CA ILE A 66 1.30 -2.75 -10.57
C ILE A 66 0.40 -3.84 -9.98
N ARG A 67 0.90 -4.60 -9.00
CA ARG A 67 0.10 -5.62 -8.31
C ARG A 67 -1.11 -5.03 -7.60
N ALA A 68 -0.95 -3.92 -6.88
CA ALA A 68 -2.05 -3.23 -6.24
C ALA A 68 -3.13 -2.79 -7.25
N ARG A 69 -2.73 -2.13 -8.35
CA ARG A 69 -3.64 -1.74 -9.43
C ARG A 69 -4.33 -2.94 -10.09
N ALA A 70 -3.63 -4.05 -10.27
CA ALA A 70 -4.21 -5.27 -10.82
C ALA A 70 -5.27 -5.85 -9.87
N CYS A 71 -4.98 -5.92 -8.57
CA CYS A 71 -5.96 -6.31 -7.55
C CYS A 71 -7.19 -5.40 -7.56
N ASP A 72 -7.01 -4.08 -7.60
CA ASP A 72 -8.13 -3.13 -7.66
C ASP A 72 -8.99 -3.37 -8.90
N ARG A 73 -8.37 -3.59 -10.06
CA ARG A 73 -9.09 -3.94 -11.29
C ARG A 73 -9.84 -5.26 -11.19
N LEU A 74 -9.26 -6.28 -10.57
CA LEU A 74 -9.95 -7.55 -10.37
C LEU A 74 -11.20 -7.37 -9.51
N VAL A 75 -11.10 -6.60 -8.42
CA VAL A 75 -12.24 -6.30 -7.56
C VAL A 75 -13.30 -5.50 -8.31
N LEU A 76 -12.91 -4.44 -9.05
CA LEU A 76 -13.83 -3.59 -9.80
C LEU A 76 -14.49 -4.28 -11.00
N ASN A 77 -13.76 -5.15 -11.70
CA ASN A 77 -14.27 -5.86 -12.88
C ASN A 77 -15.13 -7.07 -12.52
N GLN A 78 -15.00 -7.59 -11.31
CA GLN A 78 -15.98 -8.53 -10.81
C GLN A 78 -17.29 -7.77 -10.56
N SER A 79 -18.42 -8.31 -11.00
CA SER A 79 -19.79 -7.81 -10.80
C SER A 79 -20.21 -7.67 -9.32
N CYS A 80 -19.27 -7.87 -8.42
CA CYS A 80 -19.36 -7.83 -6.97
C CYS A 80 -19.53 -6.43 -6.39
N VAL A 81 -19.04 -5.40 -7.10
CA VAL A 81 -18.99 -4.02 -6.57
C VAL A 81 -20.33 -3.28 -6.74
N GLY A 82 -21.36 -3.94 -7.31
CA GLY A 82 -22.70 -3.36 -7.45
C GLY A 82 -23.82 -4.37 -7.26
N GLU A 83 -24.21 -4.65 -6.01
CA GLU A 83 -25.53 -5.22 -5.64
C GLU A 83 -25.71 -6.75 -5.67
N SER A 84 -24.66 -7.57 -5.83
CA SER A 84 -24.79 -9.03 -5.64
C SER A 84 -24.40 -9.46 -4.21
N PRO A 85 -25.35 -9.92 -3.36
CA PRO A 85 -25.06 -10.35 -1.98
C PRO A 85 -24.16 -11.59 -1.88
N ASP A 86 -23.94 -12.31 -2.98
CA ASP A 86 -23.09 -13.51 -3.01
C ASP A 86 -21.60 -13.24 -3.22
N CYS A 87 -21.20 -11.99 -3.53
CA CYS A 87 -19.79 -11.71 -3.74
C CYS A 87 -19.11 -11.11 -2.50
N THR A 88 -18.29 -11.93 -1.84
CA THR A 88 -17.50 -11.51 -0.67
C THR A 88 -16.05 -11.27 -1.06
N ALA A 89 -15.56 -10.04 -0.91
CA ALA A 89 -14.12 -9.74 -1.00
C ALA A 89 -13.47 -9.93 0.39
N GLN A 90 -12.55 -10.88 0.50
CA GLN A 90 -11.79 -11.11 1.72
C GLN A 90 -10.37 -10.56 1.59
N ARG A 91 -10.00 -9.69 2.54
CA ARG A 91 -8.61 -9.25 2.72
C ARG A 91 -7.92 -10.29 3.59
N LEU A 92 -6.96 -11.01 3.01
CA LEU A 92 -6.13 -11.93 3.78
C LEU A 92 -5.24 -11.11 4.72
N ALA A 93 -5.22 -11.51 6.00
CA ALA A 93 -4.43 -10.90 7.07
C ALA A 93 -2.96 -11.35 6.99
#